data_AF-A0A2V2G8U5-F1
#
_entry.id   AF-A0A2V2G8U5-F1
#
_cell.length_a   1.000
_cell.length_b   1.000
_cell.length_c   1.000
_cell.angle_alpha   90.00
_cell.angle_beta   90.00
_cell.angle_gamma   90.00
#
_symmetry.space_group_name_H-M   'P 1'
#
loop_
_entity.id
_entity.type
_entity.pdbx_description
1 polymer ?
#
loop_
_entity_poly.entity_id
_entity_poly.type
_entity_poly.pdbx_seq_one_letter_code
_entity_poly.pdbx_strand_id
1 'polypeptide(L)'
;MKTYRNLTCALAVLTLCSLALIVFFSVEHLGGPSPAVLNVNIAVFAVALVAFIVSFIMYFHSKNVAITVLKRRGSRVYGELLHHKMKLIDVMDDEKPLADWESVLYSPDEFPRIKKFLYEEYFLLLNYDPFLTGAAATAAVNVFYDMHKELENYMRSVAYDRIEYDKFKRLYRKVSGHDLAPDTPESDFERPELKEAYDALLSANEYALFNGDHLLKVLDAQLTELDRHFKAGVPWSTAKPSFDAEFQLWMNSKD
;
A
#
# COMPACT_ATOMS: atom_id res chain seq x y z
N MET A 1 -7.33 -12.46 12.79
CA MET A 1 -7.47 -13.47 11.71
C MET A 1 -7.12 -14.88 12.17
N LYS A 2 -5.94 -15.15 12.77
CA LYS A 2 -5.55 -16.48 13.27
C LYS A 2 -6.56 -17.11 14.25
N THR A 3 -7.18 -16.31 15.13
CA THR A 3 -8.21 -16.78 16.09
C THR A 3 -9.46 -17.31 15.39
N TYR A 4 -10.06 -16.52 14.48
CA TYR A 4 -11.24 -16.95 13.71
C TYR A 4 -10.94 -18.15 12.79
N ARG A 5 -9.72 -18.25 12.26
CA ARG A 5 -9.27 -19.42 11.49
C ARG A 5 -9.24 -20.68 12.35
N ASN A 6 -8.53 -20.64 13.48
CA ASN A 6 -8.39 -21.79 14.36
C ASN A 6 -9.77 -22.23 14.91
N LEU A 7 -10.63 -21.26 15.22
CA LEU A 7 -12.02 -21.49 15.63
C LEU A 7 -12.82 -22.18 14.51
N THR A 8 -12.74 -21.68 13.28
CA THR A 8 -13.44 -22.26 12.12
C THR A 8 -12.98 -23.70 11.84
N CYS A 9 -11.66 -23.97 11.87
CA CYS A 9 -11.13 -25.32 11.70
C CYS A 9 -11.55 -26.27 12.83
N ALA A 10 -11.46 -25.82 14.09
CA ALA A 10 -11.87 -26.62 15.24
C ALA A 10 -13.37 -26.97 15.18
N LEU A 11 -14.22 -26.01 14.80
CA LEU A 11 -15.66 -26.22 14.65
C LEU A 11 -15.99 -27.12 13.46
N ALA A 12 -15.25 -27.02 12.35
CA ALA A 12 -15.39 -27.94 11.21
C ALA A 12 -15.08 -29.39 11.60
N VAL A 13 -13.95 -29.61 12.30
CA VAL A 13 -13.56 -30.93 12.81
C VAL A 13 -14.62 -31.47 13.76
N LEU A 14 -15.11 -30.65 14.69
CA LEU A 14 -16.13 -31.04 15.65
C LEU A 14 -17.48 -31.38 14.97
N THR A 15 -17.84 -30.65 13.91
CA THR A 15 -19.03 -30.92 13.09
C THR A 15 -18.88 -32.26 12.32
N LEU A 16 -17.70 -32.54 11.75
CA LEU A 16 -17.43 -33.80 11.05
C LEU A 16 -17.39 -35.00 11.99
N CYS A 17 -16.75 -34.86 13.16
CA CYS A 17 -16.69 -35.91 14.17
C CYS A 17 -18.09 -36.23 14.73
N SER A 18 -18.90 -35.22 15.03
CA SER A 18 -20.28 -35.44 15.51
C SER A 18 -21.17 -36.06 14.43
N LEU A 19 -21.02 -35.66 13.16
CA LEU A 19 -21.73 -36.30 12.04
C LEU A 19 -21.36 -37.77 11.88
N ALA A 20 -20.06 -38.11 11.97
CA ALA A 20 -19.59 -39.49 11.88
C ALA A 20 -20.17 -40.38 13.01
N LEU A 21 -20.26 -39.85 14.23
CA LEU A 21 -20.86 -40.55 15.37
C LEU A 21 -22.37 -40.73 15.19
N ILE A 22 -23.10 -39.72 14.68
CA ILE A 22 -24.52 -39.85 14.37
C ILE A 22 -24.75 -40.97 13.35
N VAL A 23 -23.98 -41.00 12.26
CA VAL A 23 -24.10 -42.03 11.22
C VAL A 23 -23.79 -43.41 11.79
N PHE A 24 -22.69 -43.55 12.55
CA PHE A 24 -22.28 -44.81 13.17
C PHE A 24 -23.38 -45.38 14.08
N PHE A 25 -23.91 -44.56 14.99
CA PHE A 25 -24.96 -44.99 15.93
C PHE A 25 -26.35 -45.11 15.31
N SER A 26 -26.57 -44.58 14.10
CA SER A 26 -27.82 -44.76 13.36
C SER A 26 -27.85 -46.06 12.54
N VAL A 27 -26.68 -46.65 12.24
CA VAL A 27 -26.54 -47.85 11.40
C VAL A 27 -26.45 -49.14 12.23
N GLU A 28 -26.04 -49.09 13.50
CA GLU A 28 -26.01 -50.28 14.36
C GLU A 28 -27.41 -50.85 14.65
N HIS A 29 -27.71 -51.99 14.01
CA HIS A 29 -28.94 -52.78 14.13
C HIS A 29 -28.92 -53.84 15.25
N LEU A 30 -27.99 -53.75 16.21
CA LEU A 30 -27.77 -54.82 17.21
C LEU A 30 -27.62 -54.24 18.62
N GLY A 31 -28.75 -53.99 19.29
CA GLY A 31 -28.80 -53.69 20.74
C GLY A 31 -28.46 -52.25 21.14
N GLY A 32 -28.96 -51.28 20.36
CA GLY A 32 -28.40 -49.94 20.21
C GLY A 32 -28.16 -49.04 21.45
N PRO A 33 -27.40 -47.95 21.27
CA PRO A 33 -27.10 -46.97 22.32
C PRO A 33 -28.38 -46.34 22.85
N SER A 34 -28.37 -45.90 24.12
CA SER A 34 -29.51 -45.18 24.68
C SER A 34 -29.88 -43.97 23.80
N PRO A 35 -31.18 -43.68 23.56
CA PRO A 35 -31.63 -42.52 22.79
C PRO A 35 -31.02 -41.19 23.25
N ALA A 36 -30.60 -41.12 24.52
CA ALA A 36 -29.88 -39.98 25.08
C ALA A 36 -28.54 -39.70 24.37
N VAL A 37 -27.76 -40.73 24.00
CA VAL A 37 -26.45 -40.55 23.34
C VAL A 37 -26.63 -40.00 21.93
N LEU A 38 -27.63 -40.51 21.19
CA LEU A 38 -27.96 -40.01 19.85
C LEU A 38 -28.44 -38.55 19.91
N ASN A 39 -29.36 -38.23 20.83
CA ASN A 39 -29.88 -36.88 21.01
C ASN A 39 -28.79 -35.87 21.42
N VAL A 40 -27.84 -36.26 22.27
CA VAL A 40 -26.69 -35.42 22.64
C VAL A 40 -25.81 -35.13 21.41
N ASN A 41 -25.50 -36.13 20.60
CA ASN A 41 -24.66 -35.92 19.41
C ASN A 41 -25.38 -35.07 18.34
N ILE A 42 -26.70 -35.20 18.17
CA ILE A 42 -27.50 -34.33 17.30
C ILE A 42 -27.46 -32.88 17.81
N ALA A 43 -27.60 -32.65 19.12
CA ALA A 43 -27.52 -31.32 19.71
C ALA A 43 -26.12 -30.71 19.56
N VAL A 44 -25.06 -31.49 19.79
CA VAL A 44 -23.66 -31.07 19.60
C VAL A 44 -23.40 -30.73 18.13
N PHE A 45 -23.88 -31.55 17.20
CA PHE A 45 -23.77 -31.29 15.77
C PHE A 45 -24.48 -29.99 15.37
N ALA A 46 -25.72 -29.77 15.83
CA ALA A 46 -26.49 -28.57 15.52
C ALA A 46 -25.79 -27.29 16.02
N VAL A 47 -25.33 -27.29 17.28
CA VAL A 47 -24.62 -26.14 17.86
C VAL A 47 -23.27 -25.91 17.17
N ALA A 48 -22.52 -26.99 16.90
CA ALA A 48 -21.23 -26.92 16.20
C ALA A 48 -21.38 -26.38 14.77
N LEU A 49 -22.42 -26.80 14.06
CA LEU A 49 -22.73 -26.34 12.71
C LEU A 49 -23.09 -24.86 12.68
N VAL A 50 -23.96 -24.40 13.59
CA VAL A 50 -24.30 -22.97 13.71
C VAL A 50 -23.07 -22.15 14.06
N ALA A 51 -22.28 -22.58 15.06
CA ALA A 51 -21.05 -21.91 15.44
C ALA A 51 -20.03 -21.88 14.27
N PHE A 52 -19.93 -22.98 13.52
CA PHE A 52 -19.08 -23.08 12.34
C PHE A 52 -19.50 -22.07 11.27
N ILE A 53 -20.79 -21.99 10.94
CA ILE A 53 -21.34 -21.03 9.97
C ILE A 53 -21.05 -19.60 10.41
N VAL A 54 -21.29 -19.26 11.69
CA VAL A 54 -21.01 -17.91 12.23
C VAL A 54 -19.52 -17.60 12.15
N SER A 55 -18.66 -18.51 12.60
CA SER A 55 -17.20 -18.34 12.55
C SER A 55 -16.69 -18.18 11.12
N PHE A 56 -17.26 -18.94 10.17
CA PHE A 56 -16.94 -18.86 8.75
C PHE A 56 -17.37 -17.52 8.15
N ILE A 57 -18.58 -17.05 8.44
CA ILE A 57 -19.06 -15.71 8.01
C ILE A 57 -18.15 -14.62 8.57
N MET A 58 -17.83 -14.66 9.87
CA MET A 58 -16.94 -13.69 10.51
C MET A 58 -15.54 -13.70 9.90
N TYR A 59 -15.03 -14.88 9.55
CA TYR A 59 -13.75 -15.02 8.86
C TYR A 59 -13.76 -14.33 7.48
N PHE A 60 -14.75 -14.60 6.63
CA PHE A 60 -14.88 -13.93 5.32
C PHE A 60 -15.15 -12.42 5.44
N HIS A 61 -15.96 -12.01 6.41
CA HIS A 61 -16.19 -10.60 6.68
C HIS A 61 -14.88 -9.89 7.06
N SER A 62 -14.10 -10.46 7.99
CA SER A 62 -12.82 -9.88 8.41
C SER A 62 -11.82 -9.76 7.25
N LYS A 63 -11.83 -10.72 6.33
CA LYS A 63 -11.03 -10.70 5.10
C LYS A 63 -11.43 -9.58 4.15
N ASN A 64 -12.73 -9.46 3.85
CA ASN A 64 -13.24 -8.42 2.97
C ASN A 64 -12.96 -7.02 3.52
N VAL A 65 -13.04 -6.85 4.84
CA VAL A 65 -12.68 -5.60 5.52
C VAL A 65 -11.19 -5.30 5.32
N ALA A 66 -10.29 -6.27 5.55
CA ALA A 66 -8.86 -6.08 5.37
C ALA A 66 -8.49 -5.67 3.92
N ILE A 67 -9.05 -6.36 2.93
CA ILE A 67 -8.83 -6.01 1.51
C ILE A 67 -9.40 -4.62 1.19
N THR A 68 -10.57 -4.27 1.71
CA THR A 68 -11.16 -2.94 1.50
C THR A 68 -10.28 -1.84 2.08
N VAL A 69 -9.73 -2.05 3.29
CA VAL A 69 -8.80 -1.11 3.92
C VAL A 69 -7.52 -0.98 3.11
N LEU A 70 -6.98 -2.10 2.62
CA LEU A 70 -5.79 -2.12 1.77
C LEU A 70 -5.98 -1.28 0.52
N LYS A 71 -7.03 -1.58 -0.28
CA LYS A 71 -7.30 -0.85 -1.53
C LYS A 71 -7.47 0.65 -1.28
N ARG A 72 -8.26 1.02 -0.26
CA ARG A 72 -8.47 2.42 0.11
C ARG A 72 -7.15 3.13 0.47
N ARG A 73 -6.24 2.45 1.16
CA ARG A 73 -4.95 3.03 1.55
C ARG A 73 -3.95 3.07 0.39
N GLY A 74 -3.91 2.04 -0.44
CA GLY A 74 -3.12 2.04 -1.68
C GLY A 74 -3.53 3.19 -2.60
N SER A 75 -4.83 3.43 -2.77
CA SER A 75 -5.31 4.62 -3.50
C SER A 75 -4.89 5.94 -2.86
N ARG A 76 -4.84 6.03 -1.52
CA ARG A 76 -4.35 7.24 -0.84
C ARG A 76 -2.86 7.47 -1.01
N VAL A 77 -2.06 6.39 -1.03
CA VAL A 77 -0.63 6.45 -1.32
C VAL A 77 -0.42 6.91 -2.76
N TYR A 78 -1.21 6.38 -3.71
CA TYR A 78 -1.19 6.83 -5.10
C TYR A 78 -1.44 8.34 -5.21
N GLY A 79 -2.49 8.85 -4.55
CA GLY A 79 -2.78 10.29 -4.55
C GLY A 79 -1.69 11.15 -3.90
N GLU A 80 -1.06 10.68 -2.81
CA GLU A 80 0.04 11.41 -2.16
C GLU A 80 1.30 11.44 -3.04
N LEU A 81 1.62 10.33 -3.70
CA LEU A 81 2.72 10.25 -4.68
C LEU A 81 2.47 11.13 -5.90
N LEU A 82 1.24 11.12 -6.43
CA LEU A 82 0.86 11.94 -7.56
C LEU A 82 0.98 13.43 -7.22
N HIS A 83 0.46 13.83 -6.05
CA HIS A 83 0.59 15.20 -5.56
C HIS A 83 2.05 15.62 -5.36
N HIS A 84 2.90 14.74 -4.83
CA HIS A 84 4.32 15.03 -4.71
C HIS A 84 5.00 15.15 -6.07
N LYS A 85 4.70 14.25 -7.01
CA LYS A 85 5.21 14.33 -8.39
C LYS A 85 4.86 15.69 -9.01
N MET A 86 3.62 16.17 -8.85
CA MET A 86 3.19 17.48 -9.37
C MET A 86 4.05 18.61 -8.81
N LYS A 87 4.30 18.57 -7.50
CA LYS A 87 5.18 19.52 -6.81
C LYS A 87 6.61 19.52 -7.36
N LEU A 88 7.19 18.34 -7.64
CA LEU A 88 8.53 18.25 -8.23
C LEU A 88 8.57 18.79 -9.67
N ILE A 89 7.50 18.61 -10.45
CA ILE A 89 7.40 19.17 -11.81
C ILE A 89 7.30 20.70 -11.77
N ASP A 90 6.45 21.28 -10.89
CA ASP A 90 6.36 22.75 -10.70
C ASP A 90 7.74 23.40 -10.47
N VAL A 91 8.63 22.64 -9.85
CA VAL A 91 9.97 23.07 -9.46
C VAL A 91 10.96 22.97 -10.62
N MET A 92 10.77 22.03 -11.55
CA MET A 92 11.61 21.89 -12.74
C MET A 92 11.18 22.77 -13.92
N ASP A 93 9.90 23.12 -14.02
CA ASP A 93 9.38 23.98 -15.09
C ASP A 93 9.61 25.49 -14.81
N ASP A 94 10.53 25.83 -13.90
CA ASP A 94 10.87 27.18 -13.43
C ASP A 94 9.68 28.02 -12.92
N GLU A 95 8.54 27.38 -12.60
CA GLU A 95 7.37 28.08 -12.03
C GLU A 95 7.62 28.51 -10.58
N LYS A 96 8.64 27.94 -9.93
CA LYS A 96 9.06 28.30 -8.58
C LYS A 96 10.55 28.59 -8.50
N PRO A 97 10.93 29.75 -7.91
CA PRO A 97 12.32 30.09 -7.67
C PRO A 97 13.03 29.02 -6.83
N LEU A 98 14.32 28.80 -7.10
CA LEU A 98 15.17 27.88 -6.35
C LEU A 98 15.14 28.11 -4.83
N ALA A 99 14.97 29.36 -4.39
CA ALA A 99 14.83 29.70 -2.97
C ALA A 99 13.60 29.07 -2.29
N ASP A 100 12.55 28.76 -3.04
CA ASP A 100 11.30 28.21 -2.52
C ASP A 100 11.24 26.69 -2.59
N TRP A 101 12.24 26.03 -3.18
CA TRP A 101 12.27 24.57 -3.35
C TRP A 101 12.20 23.83 -2.01
N GLU A 102 12.70 24.41 -0.90
CA GLU A 102 12.58 23.83 0.45
C GLU A 102 11.12 23.54 0.86
N SER A 103 10.16 24.35 0.39
CA SER A 103 8.72 24.17 0.67
C SER A 103 8.07 23.05 -0.18
N VAL A 104 8.79 22.58 -1.19
CA VAL A 104 8.30 21.69 -2.23
C VAL A 104 8.96 20.32 -2.16
N LEU A 105 10.25 20.29 -1.85
CA LEU A 105 11.05 19.11 -1.50
C LEU A 105 10.54 18.56 -0.17
N TYR A 106 9.58 17.63 -0.23
CA TYR A 106 8.99 17.04 0.96
C TYR A 106 10.06 16.48 1.89
N SER A 107 9.86 16.70 3.20
CA SER A 107 10.64 15.94 4.18
C SER A 107 10.24 14.46 4.12
N PRO A 108 11.19 13.52 4.19
CA PRO A 108 10.87 12.10 4.36
C PRO A 108 9.93 11.84 5.56
N ASP A 109 9.95 12.71 6.57
CA ASP A 109 9.07 12.65 7.73
C ASP A 109 7.62 13.09 7.47
N GLU A 110 7.37 13.71 6.32
CA GLU A 110 6.07 14.24 5.88
C GLU A 110 5.33 13.31 4.91
N PHE A 111 5.78 12.06 4.76
CA PHE A 111 5.04 11.02 4.04
C PHE A 111 4.34 10.02 4.99
N PRO A 112 3.41 10.47 5.86
CA PRO A 112 2.83 9.61 6.89
C PRO A 112 2.00 8.48 6.29
N ARG A 113 1.37 8.69 5.12
CA ARG A 113 0.55 7.63 4.51
C ARG A 113 1.42 6.58 3.85
N ILE A 114 2.50 6.99 3.18
CA ILE A 114 3.48 6.08 2.59
C ILE A 114 4.16 5.25 3.68
N LYS A 115 4.65 5.89 4.76
CA LYS A 115 5.24 5.19 5.90
C LYS A 115 4.26 4.20 6.54
N LYS A 116 3.01 4.64 6.80
CA LYS A 116 1.99 3.75 7.37
C LYS A 116 1.69 2.56 6.47
N PHE A 117 1.65 2.79 5.16
CA PHE A 117 1.43 1.73 4.17
C PHE A 117 2.61 0.74 4.12
N LEU A 118 3.85 1.26 4.14
CA LEU A 118 5.10 0.50 4.19
C LEU A 118 5.19 -0.39 5.45
N TYR A 119 4.90 0.16 6.63
CA TYR A 119 5.23 -0.52 7.89
C TYR A 119 4.06 -1.30 8.52
N GLU A 120 2.82 -0.82 8.43
CA GLU A 120 1.71 -1.41 9.19
C GLU A 120 0.82 -2.33 8.34
N GLU A 121 0.31 -1.82 7.23
CA GLU A 121 -0.72 -2.51 6.45
C GLU A 121 -0.15 -3.62 5.58
N TYR A 122 1.09 -3.45 5.13
CA TYR A 122 1.81 -4.49 4.41
C TYR A 122 2.21 -5.67 5.30
N PHE A 123 2.65 -5.40 6.53
CA PHE A 123 2.96 -6.47 7.47
C PHE A 123 1.71 -7.28 7.83
N LEU A 124 0.53 -6.65 7.80
CA LEU A 124 -0.77 -7.33 7.94
C LEU A 124 -1.12 -8.23 6.75
N LEU A 125 -0.66 -7.91 5.53
CA LEU A 125 -0.80 -8.75 4.33
C LEU A 125 0.15 -9.94 4.31
N LEU A 126 1.40 -9.75 4.74
CA LEU A 126 2.34 -10.86 4.93
C LEU A 126 1.84 -11.86 6.00
N ASN A 127 1.03 -11.37 6.95
CA ASN A 127 0.33 -12.19 7.94
C ASN A 127 -1.06 -12.69 7.50
N TYR A 128 -1.49 -12.39 6.26
CA TYR A 128 -2.72 -12.89 5.67
C TYR A 128 -2.54 -14.38 5.32
N ASP A 129 -3.33 -15.22 5.97
CA ASP A 129 -3.12 -16.67 6.14
C ASP A 129 -3.33 -17.54 4.86
N PRO A 130 -2.87 -18.80 4.86
CA PRO A 130 -2.18 -19.52 3.80
C PRO A 130 -3.15 -20.43 3.02
N PHE A 131 -4.45 -20.12 3.03
CA PHE A 131 -5.41 -20.79 2.14
C PHE A 131 -5.23 -20.38 0.67
N LEU A 132 -4.34 -19.43 0.44
CA LEU A 132 -3.71 -19.27 -0.84
C LEU A 132 -2.43 -20.12 -0.92
N THR A 133 -2.52 -21.41 -0.61
CA THR A 133 -1.54 -22.42 -1.05
C THR A 133 -1.72 -22.65 -2.56
N GLY A 134 -1.52 -21.60 -3.33
CA GLY A 134 -1.62 -21.58 -4.78
C GLY A 134 -0.71 -20.48 -5.32
N ALA A 135 -0.13 -20.73 -6.50
CA ALA A 135 0.86 -19.86 -7.13
C ALA A 135 0.46 -18.38 -7.19
N ALA A 136 -0.84 -18.07 -7.26
CA ALA A 136 -1.37 -16.72 -7.33
C ALA A 136 -1.08 -15.84 -6.11
N ALA A 137 -1.05 -16.39 -4.89
CA ALA A 137 -0.76 -15.55 -3.72
C ALA A 137 0.69 -15.45 -3.35
N THR A 138 1.48 -16.49 -3.62
CA THR A 138 2.93 -16.36 -3.58
C THR A 138 3.38 -15.31 -4.59
N ALA A 139 2.77 -15.29 -5.79
CA ALA A 139 2.98 -14.22 -6.75
C ALA A 139 2.55 -12.86 -6.18
N ALA A 140 1.34 -12.73 -5.62
CA ALA A 140 0.90 -11.48 -5.01
C ALA A 140 1.87 -10.98 -3.92
N VAL A 141 2.31 -11.85 -3.00
CA VAL A 141 3.26 -11.51 -1.92
C VAL A 141 4.61 -11.05 -2.45
N ASN A 142 5.19 -11.75 -3.43
CA ASN A 142 6.47 -11.37 -4.03
C ASN A 142 6.38 -10.02 -4.73
N VAL A 143 5.30 -9.79 -5.46
CA VAL A 143 5.08 -8.54 -6.17
C VAL A 143 4.88 -7.37 -5.18
N PHE A 144 4.29 -7.60 -4.00
CA PHE A 144 4.23 -6.58 -2.94
C PHE A 144 5.56 -6.34 -2.21
N TYR A 145 6.47 -7.32 -2.18
CA TYR A 145 7.84 -7.13 -1.67
C TYR A 145 8.64 -6.19 -2.59
N ASP A 146 8.54 -6.38 -3.90
CA ASP A 146 9.17 -5.49 -4.87
C ASP A 146 8.64 -4.05 -4.74
N MET A 147 7.33 -3.88 -4.52
CA MET A 147 6.72 -2.58 -4.25
C MET A 147 7.28 -1.89 -2.98
N HIS A 148 7.63 -2.64 -1.93
CA HIS A 148 8.28 -2.06 -0.74
C HIS A 148 9.63 -1.47 -1.07
N LYS A 149 10.42 -2.22 -1.83
CA LYS A 149 11.73 -1.79 -2.26
C LYS A 149 11.65 -0.53 -3.13
N GLU A 150 10.68 -0.47 -4.05
CA GLU A 150 10.48 0.73 -4.88
C GLU A 150 10.01 1.94 -4.07
N LEU A 151 9.11 1.75 -3.11
CA LEU A 151 8.70 2.82 -2.18
C LEU A 151 9.88 3.33 -1.34
N GLU A 152 10.74 2.44 -0.84
CA GLU A 152 11.97 2.84 -0.13
C GLU A 152 12.96 3.57 -1.03
N ASN A 153 13.16 3.10 -2.26
CA ASN A 153 14.05 3.74 -3.24
C ASN A 153 13.60 5.18 -3.52
N TYR A 154 12.30 5.38 -3.74
CA TYR A 154 11.72 6.70 -3.94
C TYR A 154 11.91 7.61 -2.71
N MET A 155 11.67 7.11 -1.50
CA MET A 155 11.92 7.88 -0.27
C MET A 155 13.38 8.29 -0.13
N ARG A 156 14.32 7.44 -0.57
CA ARG A 156 15.75 7.75 -0.58
C ARG A 156 16.11 8.79 -1.63
N SER A 157 15.52 8.77 -2.83
CA SER A 157 15.79 9.80 -3.84
C SER A 157 15.31 11.17 -3.39
N VAL A 158 14.11 11.28 -2.81
CA VAL A 158 13.62 12.57 -2.26
C VAL A 158 14.52 13.08 -1.12
N ALA A 159 15.04 12.19 -0.28
CA ALA A 159 16.01 12.57 0.74
C ALA A 159 17.34 13.08 0.14
N TYR A 160 17.75 12.51 -1.00
CA TYR A 160 18.96 12.93 -1.71
C TYR A 160 18.81 14.32 -2.32
N ASP A 161 17.67 14.62 -2.95
CA ASP A 161 17.39 15.96 -3.52
C ASP A 161 17.53 17.05 -2.47
N ARG A 162 17.01 16.81 -1.27
CA ARG A 162 17.13 17.75 -0.15
C ARG A 162 18.58 17.96 0.29
N ILE A 163 19.39 16.90 0.30
CA ILE A 163 20.81 16.99 0.62
C ILE A 163 21.54 17.83 -0.43
N GLU A 164 21.25 17.62 -1.71
CA GLU A 164 21.85 18.43 -2.79
C GLU A 164 21.37 19.88 -2.73
N TYR A 165 20.11 20.13 -2.41
CA TYR A 165 19.58 21.48 -2.22
C TYR A 165 20.30 22.23 -1.09
N ASP A 166 20.46 21.58 0.06
CA ASP A 166 21.18 22.15 1.21
C ASP A 166 22.67 22.39 0.93
N LYS A 167 23.29 21.54 0.10
CA LYS A 167 24.66 21.75 -0.37
C LYS A 167 24.74 22.98 -1.28
N PHE A 168 23.83 23.08 -2.25
CA PHE A 168 23.77 24.21 -3.18
C PHE A 168 23.57 25.53 -2.43
N LYS A 169 22.59 25.61 -1.52
CA LYS A 169 22.29 26.80 -0.71
C LYS A 169 23.51 27.29 0.08
N ARG A 170 24.26 26.36 0.69
CA ARG A 170 25.50 26.67 1.42
C ARG A 170 26.62 27.15 0.49
N LEU A 171 26.75 26.54 -0.69
CA LEU A 171 27.74 26.94 -1.68
C LEU A 171 27.42 28.33 -2.26
N TYR A 172 26.17 28.59 -2.61
CA TYR A 172 25.69 29.88 -3.08
C TYR A 172 26.06 30.98 -2.08
N ARG A 173 25.69 30.81 -0.81
CA ARG A 173 26.02 31.78 0.27
C ARG A 173 27.53 32.04 0.39
N LYS A 174 28.36 31.01 0.19
CA LYS A 174 29.81 31.13 0.26
C LYS A 174 30.38 31.93 -0.92
N VAL A 175 29.82 31.76 -2.12
CA VAL A 175 30.30 32.40 -3.36
C VAL A 175 29.74 33.82 -3.52
N SER A 176 28.46 34.03 -3.25
CA SER A 176 27.78 35.32 -3.44
C SER A 176 27.88 36.23 -2.22
N GLY A 177 28.06 35.67 -1.02
CA GLY A 177 27.97 36.41 0.26
C GLY A 177 26.52 36.68 0.71
N HIS A 178 25.52 36.24 -0.06
CA HIS A 178 24.10 36.46 0.18
C HIS A 178 23.35 35.12 0.29
N ASP A 179 22.27 35.10 1.06
CA ASP A 179 21.37 33.94 1.09
C ASP A 179 20.56 33.86 -0.22
N LEU A 180 20.20 32.64 -0.61
CA LEU A 180 19.38 32.40 -1.80
C LEU A 180 17.99 33.01 -1.58
N ALA A 181 17.57 33.91 -2.47
CA ALA A 181 16.29 34.62 -2.41
C ALA A 181 15.42 34.35 -3.66
N PRO A 182 14.09 34.50 -3.60
CA PRO A 182 13.21 34.22 -4.74
C PRO A 182 13.49 35.05 -6.00
N ASP A 183 14.11 36.22 -5.84
CA ASP A 183 14.53 37.11 -6.92
C ASP A 183 15.97 36.88 -7.40
N THR A 184 16.63 35.81 -6.92
CA THR A 184 17.98 35.44 -7.36
C THR A 184 17.95 35.06 -8.85
N PRO A 185 18.70 35.75 -9.72
CA PRO A 185 18.68 35.45 -11.14
C PRO A 185 19.39 34.12 -11.43
N GLU A 186 18.79 33.27 -12.26
CA GLU A 186 19.37 31.97 -12.65
C GLU A 186 20.75 32.08 -13.33
N SER A 187 21.03 33.22 -13.96
CA SER A 187 22.36 33.50 -14.51
C SER A 187 23.47 33.47 -13.46
N ASP A 188 23.15 33.66 -12.17
CA ASP A 188 24.11 33.50 -11.08
C ASP A 188 24.53 32.03 -10.92
N PHE A 189 23.64 31.08 -11.24
CA PHE A 189 23.89 29.65 -11.11
C PHE A 189 24.78 29.11 -12.25
N GLU A 190 24.84 29.82 -13.38
CA GLU A 190 25.73 29.54 -14.51
C GLU A 190 27.20 29.87 -14.23
N ARG A 191 27.51 30.48 -13.08
CA ARG A 191 28.89 30.73 -12.65
C ARG A 191 29.65 29.41 -12.50
N PRO A 192 30.92 29.30 -12.95
CA PRO A 192 31.68 28.06 -12.88
C PRO A 192 31.75 27.44 -11.47
N GLU A 193 31.75 28.27 -10.43
CA GLU A 193 31.81 27.85 -9.03
C GLU A 193 30.49 27.26 -8.51
N LEU A 194 29.36 27.52 -9.19
CA LEU A 194 28.02 27.10 -8.81
C LEU A 194 27.41 26.09 -9.78
N LYS A 195 27.81 26.15 -11.05
CA LYS A 195 27.22 25.38 -12.15
C LYS A 195 27.23 23.87 -11.90
N GLU A 196 28.36 23.31 -11.46
CA GLU A 196 28.44 21.87 -11.18
C GLU A 196 27.47 21.43 -10.08
N ALA A 197 27.34 22.22 -9.02
CA ALA A 197 26.42 21.93 -7.93
C ALA A 197 24.95 22.16 -8.33
N TYR A 198 24.70 23.13 -9.21
CA TYR A 198 23.37 23.37 -9.77
C TYR A 198 22.93 22.22 -10.67
N ASP A 199 23.79 21.81 -11.61
CA ASP A 199 23.54 20.68 -12.51
C ASP A 199 23.32 19.36 -11.72
N ALA A 200 24.06 19.15 -10.63
CA ALA A 200 23.87 18.00 -9.75
C ALA A 200 22.53 18.02 -9.02
N LEU A 201 22.05 19.20 -8.59
CA LEU A 201 20.73 19.37 -7.97
C LEU A 201 19.60 19.11 -8.97
N LEU A 202 19.71 19.63 -10.20
CA LEU A 202 18.75 19.36 -11.27
C LEU A 202 18.69 17.85 -11.57
N SER A 203 19.84 17.21 -11.74
CA SER A 203 19.93 15.77 -12.00
C SER A 203 19.35 14.91 -10.86
N ALA A 204 19.52 15.34 -9.60
CA ALA A 204 18.89 14.68 -8.46
C ALA A 204 17.36 14.71 -8.54
N ASN A 205 16.79 15.90 -8.79
CA ASN A 205 15.34 16.09 -8.93
C ASN A 205 14.77 15.27 -10.11
N GLU A 206 15.44 15.27 -11.27
CA GLU A 206 15.08 14.41 -12.41
C GLU A 206 15.05 12.93 -12.02
N TYR A 207 16.02 12.48 -11.24
CA TYR A 207 16.08 11.11 -10.75
C TYR A 207 14.93 10.78 -9.77
N ALA A 208 14.57 11.70 -8.88
CA ALA A 208 13.42 11.52 -8.00
C ALA A 208 12.09 11.51 -8.74
N LEU A 209 11.93 12.34 -9.77
CA LEU A 209 10.78 12.32 -10.68
C LEU A 209 10.68 10.98 -11.42
N PHE A 210 11.79 10.50 -11.98
CA PHE A 210 11.84 9.19 -12.65
C PHE A 210 11.41 8.05 -11.71
N ASN A 211 11.93 8.04 -10.47
CA ASN A 211 11.56 7.04 -9.48
C ASN A 211 10.10 7.16 -9.04
N GLY A 212 9.59 8.39 -8.88
CA GLY A 212 8.18 8.64 -8.59
C GLY A 212 7.26 8.11 -9.69
N ASP A 213 7.63 8.31 -10.96
CA ASP A 213 6.91 7.80 -12.11
C ASP A 213 6.95 6.28 -12.23
N HIS A 214 8.12 5.69 -11.99
CA HIS A 214 8.25 4.24 -11.93
C HIS A 214 7.34 3.66 -10.85
N LEU A 215 7.38 4.24 -9.65
CA LEU A 215 6.59 3.80 -8.51
C LEU A 215 5.08 3.94 -8.75
N LEU A 216 4.62 5.04 -9.35
CA LEU A 216 3.21 5.21 -9.72
C LEU A 216 2.74 4.12 -10.69
N LYS A 217 3.56 3.74 -11.69
CA LYS A 217 3.27 2.65 -12.63
C LYS A 217 3.21 1.29 -11.92
N VAL A 218 4.15 1.02 -11.01
CA VAL A 218 4.18 -0.21 -10.23
C VAL A 218 2.92 -0.31 -9.36
N LEU A 219 2.56 0.77 -8.65
CA LEU A 219 1.38 0.82 -7.79
C LEU A 219 0.08 0.66 -8.59
N ASP A 220 -0.02 1.26 -9.78
CA ASP A 220 -1.14 1.11 -10.70
C ASP A 220 -1.33 -0.35 -11.13
N ALA A 221 -0.25 -1.01 -11.53
CA ALA A 221 -0.27 -2.43 -11.89
C ALA A 221 -0.69 -3.31 -10.70
N GLN A 222 -0.20 -3.00 -9.48
CA GLN A 222 -0.58 -3.74 -8.27
C GLN A 222 -2.05 -3.60 -7.91
N LEU A 223 -2.57 -2.38 -7.93
CA LEU A 223 -3.96 -2.11 -7.58
C LEU A 223 -4.91 -2.76 -8.61
N THR A 224 -4.50 -2.77 -9.89
CA THR A 224 -5.21 -3.49 -10.96
C THR A 224 -5.19 -5.01 -10.75
N GLU A 225 -4.03 -5.58 -10.37
CA GLU A 225 -3.92 -7.02 -10.10
C GLU A 225 -4.73 -7.43 -8.86
N LEU A 226 -4.76 -6.59 -7.81
CA LEU A 226 -5.59 -6.78 -6.63
C LEU A 226 -7.09 -6.88 -6.98
N ASP A 227 -7.58 -6.12 -7.96
CA ASP A 227 -8.96 -6.20 -8.43
C ASP A 227 -9.30 -7.51 -9.15
N ARG A 228 -8.29 -8.18 -9.75
CA ARG A 228 -8.48 -9.49 -10.36
C ARG A 228 -8.73 -10.54 -9.28
N HIS A 229 -7.94 -10.53 -8.21
CA HIS A 229 -7.99 -11.53 -7.15
C HIS A 229 -9.03 -11.25 -6.08
N PHE A 230 -9.38 -9.98 -5.84
CA PHE A 230 -10.30 -9.61 -4.78
C PHE A 230 -11.37 -8.61 -5.24
N LYS A 231 -12.64 -8.97 -5.03
CA LYS A 231 -13.80 -8.13 -5.41
C LYS A 231 -14.33 -7.22 -4.30
N ALA A 232 -13.76 -7.30 -3.09
CA ALA A 232 -14.12 -6.42 -1.99
C ALA A 232 -13.57 -5.00 -2.22
N GLY A 233 -14.31 -4.00 -1.72
CA GLY A 233 -13.96 -2.58 -1.83
C GLY A 233 -14.27 -1.97 -3.20
N VAL A 234 -13.86 -0.71 -3.38
CA VAL A 234 -13.99 0.00 -4.66
C VAL A 234 -12.88 -0.48 -5.60
N PRO A 235 -13.20 -0.87 -6.85
CA PRO A 235 -12.19 -1.22 -7.84
C PRO A 235 -11.28 -0.04 -8.15
N TRP A 236 -10.01 -0.32 -8.36
CA TRP A 236 -9.02 0.66 -8.79
C TRP A 236 -9.39 1.30 -10.12
N SER A 237 -9.93 0.54 -11.07
CA SER A 237 -10.45 1.07 -12.34
C SER A 237 -11.52 2.16 -12.17
N THR A 238 -12.20 2.18 -11.01
CA THR A 238 -13.20 3.20 -10.66
C THR A 238 -12.58 4.38 -9.91
N ALA A 239 -11.56 4.14 -9.08
CA ALA A 239 -10.91 5.19 -8.28
C ALA A 239 -9.83 5.97 -9.03
N LYS A 240 -9.07 5.30 -9.91
CA LYS A 240 -7.97 5.88 -10.70
C LYS A 240 -8.37 7.12 -11.50
N PRO A 241 -9.51 7.15 -12.22
CA PRO A 241 -9.89 8.32 -13.01
C PRO A 241 -10.01 9.61 -12.19
N SER A 242 -10.35 9.55 -10.90
CA SER A 242 -10.40 10.74 -10.05
C SER A 242 -9.01 11.32 -9.78
N PHE A 243 -8.01 10.46 -9.52
CA PHE A 243 -6.62 10.89 -9.35
C PHE A 243 -6.03 11.41 -10.66
N ASP A 244 -6.28 10.70 -11.77
CA ASP A 244 -5.84 11.14 -13.10
C ASP A 244 -6.52 12.46 -13.50
N ALA A 245 -7.78 12.68 -13.13
CA ALA A 245 -8.48 13.93 -13.41
C ALA A 245 -7.86 15.10 -12.64
N GLU A 246 -7.43 14.92 -11.38
CA GLU A 246 -6.67 15.94 -10.64
C GLU A 246 -5.37 16.28 -11.37
N PHE A 247 -4.65 15.28 -11.89
CA PHE A 247 -3.45 15.48 -12.70
C PHE A 247 -3.75 16.24 -14.00
N GLN A 248 -4.79 15.85 -14.74
CA GLN A 248 -5.17 16.49 -15.99
C GLN A 248 -5.70 17.92 -15.78
N LEU A 249 -6.45 18.17 -14.72
CA LEU A 249 -6.91 19.53 -14.37
C LEU A 249 -5.73 20.46 -14.10
N TRP A 250 -4.72 19.98 -13.39
CA TRP A 250 -3.51 20.76 -13.14
C TRP A 250 -2.72 21.01 -14.43
N MET A 251 -2.47 19.98 -15.25
CA MET A 251 -1.80 20.12 -16.56
C MET A 251 -2.51 21.15 -17.45
N ASN A 252 -3.85 21.13 -17.47
CA ASN A 252 -4.67 22.01 -18.31
C ASN A 252 -4.96 23.38 -17.68
N SER A 253 -4.74 23.56 -16.37
CA SER A 253 -4.85 24.87 -15.71
C SER A 253 -3.62 25.76 -15.90
N LYS A 254 -2.60 25.23 -16.60
CA LYS A 254 -1.34 25.88 -16.91
C LYS A 254 -1.29 26.51 -18.31
N ASP A 255 -2.36 26.36 -19.11
CA ASP A 255 -2.61 27.11 -20.36
C ASP A 255 -3.47 28.37 -20.08
#